data_AF-A0A7S2LTY8-F1
#
_entry.id   AF-A0A7S2LTY8-F1
#
_cell.length_a   1.000
_cell.length_b   1.000
_cell.length_c   1.000
_cell.angle_alpha   90.00
_cell.angle_beta   90.00
_cell.angle_gamma   90.00
#
_symmetry.space_group_name_H-M   'P 1'
#
loop_
_entity.id
_entity.type
_entity.pdbx_description
1 polymer ?
#
loop_
_entity_poly.entity_id
_entity_poly.type
_entity_poly.pdbx_seq_one_letter_code
_entity_poly.pdbx_strand_id
1 'polypeptide(L)'
;MPKRSRSSSFLMTTTIVSAALIFTAPTRINAYITSGLPAHTHRAFLRKLTDDICNQSIGSLSPEEMSTCPMLMSAWATAPEKLNLSSDNGRERALAVEGLLKRMIDERRAGNAEAIAVTEDYNAVMKAWSMSGEGSKAALRSEQILIQMQDLYQSGDKNVQPNLESFQIAIEAWTRASDEPNAPARAQQILEWMINTYKSGANDKAQPNTLCFIPVLKAWASSRKLEGPIMAEHLIMWMQQLQFQEEIESAKPTTLCFNIVMSSWLKSADITSEKRIRQIFEYMESSSKKGNVDVQPDAGSYNIVISSISPAVKKFYDMGGARRADKILARLESGYLNGDETLRPDSIIYNQVIDYWAKTQSVRGHFMKARDVLDRQVKMFREEKVRKCRPDVTGYTSVIAACASTYGTVKEKRRSFDMAHLTFMESCAEKYTQPNDVTYGVMFKAVGRLLNNSDEQDKYARTLFKLCCDDGFLGDMAFMRMKAAVSNVVYKELTGGKTYEELPEEWKRNVTKRQKKYDMRKNAAKKSNQLRP
;
A
#
# COMPACT_ATOMS: atom_id res chain seq x y z
N MET A 1 -44.62 -50.37 32.97
CA MET A 1 -45.16 -49.32 33.88
C MET A 1 -44.28 -48.07 33.76
N PRO A 2 -44.85 -46.86 33.77
CA PRO A 2 -44.67 -45.87 32.69
C PRO A 2 -44.17 -44.49 33.19
N LYS A 3 -43.76 -43.48 32.40
CA LYS A 3 -44.57 -42.57 31.56
C LYS A 3 -43.71 -41.39 31.02
N ARG A 4 -44.04 -40.94 29.79
CA ARG A 4 -44.16 -39.53 29.25
C ARG A 4 -42.91 -38.63 29.21
N SER A 5 -42.40 -38.13 28.08
CA SER A 5 -42.95 -37.27 27.01
C SER A 5 -43.14 -35.77 27.34
N ARG A 6 -42.52 -34.95 26.48
CA ARG A 6 -42.89 -33.59 25.99
C ARG A 6 -42.46 -32.33 26.75
N SER A 7 -41.52 -31.62 26.09
CA SER A 7 -41.53 -30.20 25.67
C SER A 7 -41.97 -29.10 26.65
N SER A 8 -41.10 -28.10 26.81
CA SER A 8 -41.53 -26.69 26.87
C SER A 8 -40.37 -25.74 26.56
N SER A 9 -40.60 -24.93 25.52
CA SER A 9 -39.90 -23.71 25.14
C SER A 9 -39.77 -22.72 26.30
N PHE A 10 -38.56 -22.20 26.52
CA PHE A 10 -38.33 -21.03 27.38
C PHE A 10 -38.28 -19.76 26.52
N LEU A 11 -39.29 -18.91 26.66
CA LEU A 11 -39.23 -17.50 26.28
C LEU A 11 -38.26 -16.78 27.23
N MET A 12 -37.23 -16.15 26.69
CA MET A 12 -36.39 -15.20 27.41
C MET A 12 -36.94 -13.80 27.17
N THR A 13 -37.72 -13.30 28.14
CA THR A 13 -38.08 -11.89 28.25
C THR A 13 -36.96 -11.17 28.99
N THR A 14 -36.08 -10.47 28.27
CA THR A 14 -35.15 -9.50 28.86
C THR A 14 -35.78 -8.12 28.87
N THR A 15 -36.21 -7.72 30.06
CA THR A 15 -36.63 -6.38 30.47
C THR A 15 -35.48 -5.39 30.31
N ILE A 16 -35.66 -4.39 29.45
CA ILE A 16 -34.79 -3.21 29.38
C ILE A 16 -35.22 -2.27 30.52
N VAL A 17 -34.34 -2.12 31.52
CA VAL A 17 -34.50 -1.14 32.60
C VAL A 17 -34.14 0.25 32.06
N SER A 18 -35.15 1.12 32.02
CA SER A 18 -35.01 2.56 31.84
C SER A 18 -34.26 3.18 33.02
N ALA A 19 -32.99 3.52 32.83
CA ALA A 19 -32.27 4.44 33.71
C ALA A 19 -32.11 5.79 32.99
N ALA A 20 -33.08 6.67 33.20
CA ALA A 20 -32.97 8.07 32.81
C ALA A 20 -31.98 8.78 33.76
N LEU A 21 -30.69 8.67 33.47
CA LEU A 21 -29.69 9.55 34.05
C LEU A 21 -29.80 10.92 33.35
N ILE A 22 -29.92 11.97 34.17
CA ILE A 22 -29.96 13.37 33.76
C ILE A 22 -28.55 13.76 33.30
N PHE A 23 -28.24 13.39 32.06
CA PHE A 23 -27.10 13.89 31.31
C PHE A 23 -27.62 14.95 30.34
N THR A 24 -26.96 16.10 30.31
CA THR A 24 -27.21 17.16 29.32
C THR A 24 -27.06 16.59 27.90
N ALA A 25 -27.75 17.14 26.90
CA ALA A 25 -27.63 16.64 25.51
C ALA A 25 -26.16 16.45 25.03
N PRO A 26 -25.20 17.32 25.38
CA PRO A 26 -23.78 17.15 25.06
C PRO A 26 -23.14 15.87 25.62
N THR A 27 -23.43 15.53 26.88
CA THR A 27 -22.86 14.36 27.54
C THR A 27 -23.45 13.05 27.01
N ARG A 28 -24.72 13.08 26.57
CA ARG A 28 -25.37 11.93 25.93
C ARG A 28 -24.76 11.58 24.57
N ILE A 29 -24.45 12.58 23.74
CA ILE A 29 -23.89 12.35 22.41
C ILE A 29 -22.48 11.76 22.50
N ASN A 30 -21.61 12.29 23.36
CA ASN A 30 -20.25 11.77 23.54
C ASN A 30 -20.23 10.34 24.15
N ALA A 31 -21.07 10.08 25.16
CA ALA A 31 -21.21 8.75 25.74
C ALA A 31 -21.78 7.73 24.73
N TYR A 32 -22.60 8.21 23.79
CA TYR A 32 -23.21 7.36 22.78
C TYR A 32 -22.28 7.10 21.58
N ILE A 33 -21.50 8.08 21.12
CA ILE A 33 -20.47 7.89 20.08
C ILE A 33 -19.39 6.89 20.51
N THR A 34 -19.10 6.83 21.82
CA THR A 34 -18.15 5.88 22.40
C THR A 34 -18.77 4.54 22.79
N SER A 35 -20.09 4.41 22.71
CA SER A 35 -20.77 3.16 22.99
C SER A 35 -20.50 2.14 21.87
N GLY A 36 -20.21 0.89 22.24
CA GLY A 36 -19.99 -0.21 21.28
C GLY A 36 -21.27 -0.71 20.59
N LEU A 37 -22.27 0.15 20.39
CA LEU A 37 -23.53 -0.22 19.75
C LEU A 37 -23.33 -0.46 18.24
N PRO A 38 -24.24 -1.24 17.61
CA PRO A 38 -24.20 -1.46 16.17
C PRO A 38 -24.32 -0.17 15.36
N ALA A 39 -23.59 -0.09 14.24
CA ALA A 39 -23.50 1.12 13.42
C ALA A 39 -24.85 1.63 12.87
N HIS A 40 -25.81 0.72 12.61
CA HIS A 40 -27.16 1.09 12.17
C HIS A 40 -27.96 1.78 13.29
N THR A 41 -27.78 1.36 14.54
CA THR A 41 -28.44 1.95 15.72
C THR A 41 -27.88 3.34 15.99
N HIS A 42 -26.55 3.49 15.90
CA HIS A 42 -25.89 4.79 15.97
C HIS A 42 -26.43 5.78 14.95
N ARG A 43 -26.53 5.33 13.70
CA ARG A 43 -27.06 6.13 12.60
C ARG A 43 -28.51 6.55 12.82
N ALA A 44 -29.38 5.63 13.23
CA ALA A 44 -30.80 5.94 13.46
C ALA A 44 -30.98 7.00 14.56
N PHE A 45 -30.16 6.92 15.61
CA PHE A 45 -30.15 7.90 16.69
C PHE A 45 -29.67 9.28 16.22
N LEU A 46 -28.54 9.35 15.51
CA LEU A 46 -28.03 10.61 14.96
C LEU A 46 -29.03 11.25 14.00
N ARG A 47 -29.68 10.44 13.16
CA ARG A 47 -30.72 10.89 12.24
C ARG A 47 -31.90 11.49 12.98
N LYS A 48 -32.41 10.81 14.00
CA LYS A 48 -33.50 11.33 14.82
C LYS A 48 -33.16 12.69 15.43
N LEU A 49 -32.00 12.81 16.09
CA LEU A 49 -31.58 14.08 16.71
C LEU A 49 -31.38 15.20 15.68
N THR A 50 -30.84 14.87 14.51
CA THR A 50 -30.67 15.85 13.43
C THR A 50 -32.01 16.29 12.86
N ASP A 51 -32.93 15.36 12.63
CA ASP A 51 -34.29 15.66 12.15
C ASP A 51 -35.07 16.49 13.19
N ASP A 52 -34.92 16.20 14.49
CA ASP A 52 -35.56 16.94 15.59
C ASP A 52 -35.10 18.41 15.62
N ILE A 53 -33.83 18.70 15.29
CA ILE A 53 -33.30 20.08 15.22
C ILE A 53 -33.69 20.77 13.90
N CYS A 54 -33.54 20.07 12.77
CA CYS A 54 -33.75 20.64 11.44
C CYS A 54 -35.23 20.93 11.13
N ASN A 55 -36.18 20.23 11.76
CA ASN A 55 -37.61 20.39 11.50
C ASN A 55 -38.29 21.47 12.39
N GLN A 56 -37.58 22.08 13.33
CA GLN A 56 -38.12 23.17 14.14
C GLN A 56 -38.29 24.47 13.35
N SER A 57 -39.19 25.34 13.82
CA SER A 57 -39.40 26.67 13.23
C SER A 57 -38.14 27.53 13.29
N ILE A 58 -37.81 28.24 12.21
CA ILE A 58 -36.64 29.15 12.20
C ILE A 58 -36.81 30.23 13.29
N GLY A 59 -35.77 30.43 14.10
CA GLY A 59 -35.72 31.36 15.24
C GLY A 59 -36.09 30.74 16.58
N SER A 60 -36.40 29.42 16.63
CA SER A 60 -36.86 28.77 17.87
C SER A 60 -35.82 27.89 18.56
N LEU A 61 -34.61 27.75 18.02
CA LEU A 61 -33.61 26.88 18.64
C LEU A 61 -33.12 27.46 19.96
N SER A 62 -33.17 26.66 21.02
CA SER A 62 -32.62 27.01 22.33
C SER A 62 -31.09 27.05 22.31
N PRO A 63 -30.44 27.75 23.27
CA PRO A 63 -28.98 27.74 23.40
C PRO A 63 -28.38 26.34 23.57
N GLU A 64 -29.09 25.42 24.25
CA GLU A 64 -28.63 24.03 24.41
C GLU A 64 -28.65 23.28 23.07
N GLU A 65 -29.71 23.42 22.27
CA GLU A 65 -29.80 22.82 20.94
C GLU A 65 -28.75 23.41 19.98
N MET A 66 -28.51 24.71 20.05
CA MET A 66 -27.45 25.37 19.30
C MET A 66 -26.08 24.81 19.65
N SER A 67 -25.79 24.62 20.94
CA SER A 67 -24.53 24.00 21.39
C SER A 67 -24.39 22.54 20.94
N THR A 68 -25.51 21.88 20.63
CA THR A 68 -25.57 20.47 20.21
C THR A 68 -25.24 20.28 18.72
N CYS A 69 -25.48 21.28 17.88
CA CYS A 69 -25.26 21.20 16.43
C CYS A 69 -23.81 20.81 16.05
N PRO A 70 -22.75 21.48 16.54
CA PRO A 70 -21.37 21.13 16.19
C PRO A 70 -20.98 19.71 16.62
N MET A 71 -21.50 19.24 17.75
CA MET A 71 -21.28 17.87 18.22
C MET A 71 -21.92 16.84 17.28
N LEU A 72 -23.15 17.08 16.82
CA LEU A 72 -23.81 16.21 15.83
C LEU A 72 -23.08 16.23 14.49
N MET A 73 -22.62 17.39 14.02
CA MET A 73 -21.81 17.50 12.81
C MET A 73 -20.53 16.65 12.91
N SER A 74 -19.78 16.81 14.01
CA SER A 74 -18.57 16.04 14.27
C SER A 74 -18.85 14.53 14.38
N ALA A 75 -19.96 14.14 15.01
CA ALA A 75 -20.39 12.76 15.10
C ALA A 75 -20.64 12.14 13.72
N TRP A 76 -21.39 12.84 12.87
CA TRP A 76 -21.65 12.41 11.50
C TRP A 76 -20.39 12.37 10.63
N ALA A 77 -19.50 13.35 10.77
CA ALA A 77 -18.26 13.45 9.99
C ALA A 77 -17.20 12.40 10.39
N THR A 78 -17.14 12.00 11.67
CA THR A 78 -16.15 11.01 12.18
C THR A 78 -16.63 9.56 12.16
N ALA A 79 -17.94 9.33 11.98
CA ALA A 79 -18.54 8.01 11.88
C ALA A 79 -17.88 7.03 10.87
N PRO A 80 -17.39 7.44 9.67
CA PRO A 80 -16.83 6.48 8.71
C PRO A 80 -15.59 5.74 9.21
N GLU A 81 -14.67 6.45 9.88
CA GLU A 81 -13.41 5.88 10.39
C GLU A 81 -13.63 5.01 11.63
N LYS A 82 -14.53 5.43 12.53
CA LYS A 82 -14.78 4.72 13.79
C LYS A 82 -15.69 3.50 13.63
N LEU A 83 -16.59 3.51 12.64
CA LEU A 83 -17.65 2.50 12.50
C LEU A 83 -17.53 1.63 11.23
N ASN A 84 -16.44 1.76 10.45
CA ASN A 84 -16.21 1.00 9.20
C ASN A 84 -17.43 1.00 8.25
N LEU A 85 -18.15 2.12 8.19
CA LEU A 85 -19.41 2.23 7.44
C LEU A 85 -19.16 2.14 5.93
N SER A 86 -19.95 1.32 5.21
CA SER A 86 -19.91 1.21 3.74
C SER A 86 -20.30 2.53 3.05
N SER A 87 -19.92 2.67 1.78
CA SER A 87 -20.19 3.86 0.95
C SER A 87 -21.68 4.17 0.78
N ASP A 88 -22.56 3.19 1.00
CA ASP A 88 -23.99 3.26 0.65
C ASP A 88 -24.75 4.39 1.36
N ASN A 89 -24.18 4.95 2.42
CA ASN A 89 -24.82 5.99 3.24
C ASN A 89 -24.01 7.29 3.33
N GLY A 90 -22.91 7.40 2.58
CA GLY A 90 -22.02 8.56 2.69
C GLY A 90 -22.69 9.88 2.32
N ARG A 91 -23.56 9.87 1.30
CA ARG A 91 -24.35 11.04 0.89
C ARG A 91 -25.33 11.53 1.95
N GLU A 92 -26.04 10.64 2.62
CA GLU A 92 -26.98 11.02 3.69
C GLU A 92 -26.25 11.73 4.82
N ARG A 93 -25.08 11.23 5.23
CA ARG A 93 -24.27 11.87 6.27
C ARG A 93 -23.86 13.28 5.87
N ALA A 94 -23.37 13.45 4.64
CA ALA A 94 -22.97 14.75 4.13
C ALA A 94 -24.14 15.75 4.11
N LEU A 95 -25.32 15.29 3.66
CA LEU A 95 -26.55 16.10 3.68
C LEU A 95 -27.02 16.43 5.11
N ALA A 96 -26.88 15.51 6.07
CA ALA A 96 -27.25 15.74 7.46
C ALA A 96 -26.36 16.82 8.10
N VAL A 97 -25.04 16.74 7.91
CA VAL A 97 -24.08 17.72 8.43
C VAL A 97 -24.31 19.08 7.78
N GLU A 98 -24.51 19.11 6.46
CA GLU A 98 -24.81 20.35 5.73
C GLU A 98 -26.16 20.97 6.13
N GLY A 99 -27.17 20.13 6.39
CA GLY A 99 -28.47 20.55 6.89
C GLY A 99 -28.38 21.24 8.25
N LEU A 100 -27.57 20.71 9.18
CA LEU A 100 -27.30 21.33 10.47
C LEU A 100 -26.61 22.70 10.30
N LEU A 101 -25.64 22.82 9.38
CA LEU A 101 -24.93 24.08 9.17
C LEU A 101 -25.88 25.13 8.57
N LYS A 102 -26.65 24.73 7.56
CA LYS A 102 -27.68 25.59 6.98
C LYS A 102 -28.66 26.06 8.06
N ARG A 103 -29.08 25.15 8.94
CA ARG A 103 -29.99 25.47 10.05
C ARG A 103 -29.40 26.53 10.99
N MET A 104 -28.12 26.40 11.38
CA MET A 104 -27.43 27.41 12.19
C MET A 104 -27.38 28.79 11.51
N ILE A 105 -27.10 28.81 10.20
CA ILE A 105 -27.08 30.05 9.40
C ILE A 105 -28.48 30.69 9.33
N ASP A 106 -29.53 29.89 9.14
CA ASP A 106 -30.90 30.38 9.07
C ASP A 106 -31.38 30.93 10.43
N GLU A 107 -31.01 30.29 11.55
CA GLU A 107 -31.25 30.82 12.90
C GLU A 107 -30.60 32.18 13.13
N ARG A 108 -29.34 32.34 12.69
CA ARG A 108 -28.64 33.62 12.79
C ARG A 108 -29.37 34.73 12.05
N ARG A 109 -29.85 34.43 10.85
CA ARG A 109 -30.62 35.37 10.00
C ARG A 109 -31.97 35.74 10.62
N ALA A 110 -32.57 34.84 11.39
CA ALA A 110 -33.80 35.10 12.14
C ALA A 110 -33.59 35.89 13.44
N GLY A 111 -32.35 36.26 13.77
CA GLY A 111 -32.02 37.12 14.92
C GLY A 111 -31.46 36.38 16.13
N ASN A 112 -31.20 35.07 16.03
CA ASN A 112 -30.58 34.32 17.11
C ASN A 112 -29.08 34.68 17.22
N ALA A 113 -28.73 35.48 18.23
CA ALA A 113 -27.37 35.97 18.42
C ALA A 113 -26.36 34.87 18.84
N GLU A 114 -26.85 33.72 19.32
CA GLU A 114 -26.01 32.58 19.71
C GLU A 114 -25.70 31.65 18.54
N ALA A 115 -26.42 31.79 17.41
CA ALA A 115 -26.24 30.95 16.23
C ALA A 115 -25.05 31.38 15.36
N ILE A 116 -23.83 31.27 15.89
CA ILE A 116 -22.61 31.63 15.17
C ILE A 116 -22.02 30.37 14.54
N ALA A 117 -22.01 30.31 13.21
CA ALA A 117 -21.27 29.29 12.47
C ALA A 117 -19.78 29.66 12.42
N VAL A 118 -18.91 28.70 12.73
CA VAL A 118 -17.45 28.89 12.77
C VAL A 118 -16.75 28.01 11.74
N THR A 119 -15.47 28.30 11.45
CA THR A 119 -14.63 27.52 10.51
C THR A 119 -14.74 26.00 10.70
N GLU A 120 -14.79 25.52 11.95
CA GLU A 120 -14.88 24.10 12.28
C GLU A 120 -16.19 23.45 11.77
N ASP A 121 -17.31 24.17 11.78
CA ASP A 121 -18.60 23.67 11.29
C ASP A 121 -18.56 23.46 9.77
N TYR A 122 -17.96 24.41 9.04
CA TYR A 122 -17.75 24.29 7.60
C TYR A 122 -16.78 23.16 7.26
N ASN A 123 -15.67 23.03 8.01
CA ASN A 123 -14.72 21.92 7.86
C ASN A 123 -15.40 20.56 8.08
N ALA A 124 -16.31 20.46 9.07
CA ALA A 124 -17.08 19.24 9.30
C ALA A 124 -17.97 18.88 8.08
N VAL A 125 -18.65 19.86 7.48
CA VAL A 125 -19.45 19.65 6.26
C VAL A 125 -18.57 19.21 5.10
N MET A 126 -17.47 19.93 4.84
CA MET A 126 -16.54 19.59 3.75
C MET A 126 -15.95 18.18 3.93
N LYS A 127 -15.59 17.81 5.16
CA LYS A 127 -15.05 16.48 5.48
C LYS A 127 -16.11 15.39 5.24
N ALA A 128 -17.35 15.64 5.66
CA ALA A 128 -18.45 14.72 5.43
C ALA A 128 -18.71 14.50 3.92
N TRP A 129 -18.64 15.55 3.11
CA TRP A 129 -18.71 15.43 1.65
C TRP A 129 -17.51 14.68 1.07
N SER A 130 -16.28 15.04 1.43
CA SER A 130 -15.05 14.36 0.99
C SER A 130 -15.06 12.84 1.25
N MET A 131 -15.74 12.42 2.32
CA MET A 131 -15.90 11.02 2.72
C MET A 131 -17.23 10.37 2.29
N SER A 132 -18.04 11.05 1.47
CA SER A 132 -19.37 10.58 1.07
C SER A 132 -19.34 9.47 0.01
N GLY A 133 -18.23 9.31 -0.72
CA GLY A 133 -18.15 8.38 -1.85
C GLY A 133 -18.80 8.88 -3.15
N GLU A 134 -19.28 10.13 -3.20
CA GLU A 134 -19.91 10.74 -4.39
C GLU A 134 -18.90 11.25 -5.44
N GLY A 135 -17.62 10.89 -5.32
CA GLY A 135 -16.57 11.21 -6.29
C GLY A 135 -16.42 12.71 -6.56
N SER A 136 -16.41 13.09 -7.84
CA SER A 136 -16.27 14.46 -8.32
C SER A 136 -17.33 15.42 -7.78
N LYS A 137 -18.56 14.96 -7.53
CA LYS A 137 -19.64 15.80 -6.97
C LYS A 137 -19.33 16.24 -5.54
N ALA A 138 -18.80 15.33 -4.74
CA ALA A 138 -18.36 15.64 -3.38
C ALA A 138 -17.17 16.61 -3.36
N ALA A 139 -16.23 16.43 -4.28
CA ALA A 139 -15.09 17.33 -4.44
C ALA A 139 -15.55 18.74 -4.83
N LEU A 140 -16.43 18.86 -5.83
CA LEU A 140 -17.02 20.13 -6.24
C LEU A 140 -17.78 20.82 -5.10
N ARG A 141 -18.57 20.07 -4.32
CA ARG A 141 -19.29 20.65 -3.18
C ARG A 141 -18.33 21.15 -2.11
N SER A 142 -17.29 20.38 -1.80
CA SER A 142 -16.26 20.80 -0.83
C SER A 142 -15.55 22.07 -1.29
N GLU A 143 -15.21 22.18 -2.58
CA GLU A 143 -14.61 23.39 -3.16
C GLU A 143 -15.56 24.60 -3.12
N GLN A 144 -16.84 24.41 -3.44
CA GLN A 144 -17.84 25.48 -3.35
C GLN A 144 -17.96 26.04 -1.92
N ILE A 145 -17.94 25.16 -0.92
CA ILE A 145 -18.00 25.56 0.49
C ILE A 145 -16.73 26.34 0.86
N LEU A 146 -15.56 25.90 0.42
CA LEU A 146 -14.30 26.62 0.66
C LEU A 146 -14.31 28.03 0.04
N ILE A 147 -14.82 28.17 -1.20
CA ILE A 147 -15.01 29.48 -1.86
C ILE A 147 -15.95 30.35 -1.02
N GLN A 148 -17.09 29.81 -0.60
CA GLN A 148 -18.05 30.53 0.23
C GLN A 148 -17.42 31.01 1.55
N MET A 149 -16.63 30.16 2.22
CA MET A 149 -15.93 30.55 3.45
C MET A 149 -14.96 31.72 3.19
N GLN A 150 -14.22 31.69 2.08
CA GLN A 150 -13.31 32.77 1.73
C GLN A 150 -14.05 34.08 1.44
N ASP A 151 -15.19 34.03 0.74
CA ASP A 151 -16.03 35.19 0.45
C ASP A 151 -16.61 35.81 1.74
N LEU A 152 -17.06 34.97 2.69
CA LEU A 152 -17.54 35.41 4.01
C LEU A 152 -16.44 36.10 4.81
N TYR A 153 -15.24 35.51 4.83
CA TYR A 153 -14.09 36.10 5.51
C TYR A 153 -13.70 37.45 4.90
N GLN A 154 -13.64 37.54 3.57
CA GLN A 154 -13.34 38.80 2.86
C GLN A 154 -14.41 39.87 3.10
N SER A 155 -15.67 39.45 3.31
CA SER A 155 -16.77 40.34 3.68
C SER A 155 -16.73 40.80 5.14
N GLY A 156 -15.76 40.33 5.93
CA GLY A 156 -15.50 40.76 7.31
C GLY A 156 -15.95 39.78 8.39
N ASP A 157 -16.49 38.60 8.03
CA ASP A 157 -16.86 37.58 9.02
C ASP A 157 -15.63 36.80 9.51
N LYS A 158 -15.06 37.27 10.62
CA LYS A 158 -13.87 36.67 11.24
C LYS A 158 -14.11 35.28 11.83
N ASN A 159 -15.37 34.86 12.01
CA ASN A 159 -15.68 33.53 12.54
C ASN A 159 -15.49 32.43 11.49
N VAL A 160 -15.53 32.80 10.20
CA VAL A 160 -15.47 31.87 9.06
C VAL A 160 -14.18 32.12 8.29
N GLN A 161 -13.03 31.99 8.96
CA GLN A 161 -11.71 32.13 8.34
C GLN A 161 -11.21 30.76 7.86
N PRO A 162 -11.10 30.47 6.55
CA PRO A 162 -10.51 29.22 6.05
C PRO A 162 -9.12 29.01 6.63
N ASN A 163 -8.81 27.78 7.07
CA ASN A 163 -7.52 27.45 7.66
C ASN A 163 -6.83 26.30 6.89
N LEU A 164 -5.64 25.90 7.35
CA LEU A 164 -4.90 24.74 6.83
C LEU A 164 -5.79 23.51 6.59
N GLU A 165 -6.66 23.17 7.54
CA GLU A 165 -7.56 22.03 7.44
C GLU A 165 -8.62 22.23 6.35
N SER A 166 -9.21 23.42 6.22
CA SER A 166 -10.19 23.74 5.17
C SER A 166 -9.63 23.46 3.78
N PHE A 167 -8.42 23.97 3.49
CA PHE A 167 -7.75 23.73 2.21
C PHE A 167 -7.35 22.26 2.03
N GLN A 168 -6.81 21.62 3.06
CA GLN A 168 -6.43 20.20 3.01
C GLN A 168 -7.64 19.31 2.67
N ILE A 169 -8.80 19.52 3.31
CA ILE A 169 -10.01 18.74 3.04
C ILE A 169 -10.44 18.89 1.57
N ALA A 170 -10.42 20.10 1.03
CA ALA A 170 -10.81 20.36 -0.36
C ALA A 170 -9.83 19.71 -1.36
N ILE A 171 -8.52 19.83 -1.11
CA ILE A 171 -7.48 19.15 -1.89
C ILE A 171 -7.74 17.64 -1.86
N GLU A 172 -7.88 17.07 -0.67
CA GLU A 172 -8.08 15.63 -0.51
C GLU A 172 -9.37 15.14 -1.19
N ALA A 173 -10.46 15.92 -1.13
CA ALA A 173 -11.72 15.59 -1.80
C ALA A 173 -11.51 15.41 -3.31
N TRP A 174 -10.77 16.30 -3.95
CA TRP A 174 -10.38 16.12 -5.36
C TRP A 174 -9.48 14.90 -5.56
N THR A 175 -8.48 14.67 -4.72
CA THR A 175 -7.60 13.49 -4.89
C THR A 175 -8.32 12.14 -4.72
N ARG A 176 -9.47 12.11 -4.03
CA ARG A 176 -10.34 10.93 -3.89
C ARG A 176 -11.33 10.76 -5.06
N ALA A 177 -11.56 11.81 -5.86
CA ALA A 177 -12.48 11.79 -7.01
C ALA A 177 -11.87 11.03 -8.20
N SER A 178 -11.83 9.70 -8.11
CA SER A 178 -11.26 8.84 -9.17
C SER A 178 -12.06 8.83 -10.48
N ASP A 179 -13.30 9.32 -10.45
CA ASP A 179 -14.19 9.50 -11.60
C ASP A 179 -13.86 10.75 -12.43
N GLU A 180 -13.02 11.66 -11.92
CA GLU A 180 -12.61 12.88 -12.63
C GLU A 180 -11.14 12.78 -13.11
N PRO A 181 -10.88 12.70 -14.42
CA PRO A 181 -9.52 12.62 -14.96
C PRO A 181 -8.61 13.81 -14.62
N ASN A 182 -9.19 14.99 -14.40
CA ASN A 182 -8.45 16.21 -14.06
C ASN A 182 -8.37 16.49 -12.56
N ALA A 183 -8.78 15.54 -11.71
CA ALA A 183 -8.71 15.65 -10.26
C ALA A 183 -7.33 16.08 -9.72
N PRO A 184 -6.18 15.54 -10.19
CA PRO A 184 -4.87 16.00 -9.73
C PRO A 184 -4.60 17.48 -10.03
N ALA A 185 -5.03 17.97 -11.20
CA ALA A 185 -4.87 19.36 -11.59
C ALA A 185 -5.77 20.28 -10.76
N ARG A 186 -7.01 19.87 -10.47
CA ARG A 186 -7.92 20.61 -9.59
C ARG A 186 -7.39 20.69 -8.16
N ALA A 187 -6.90 19.57 -7.62
CA ALA A 187 -6.26 19.55 -6.30
C ALA A 187 -5.04 20.49 -6.25
N GLN A 188 -4.24 20.54 -7.31
CA GLN A 188 -3.12 21.47 -7.42
C GLN A 188 -3.57 22.94 -7.49
N GLN A 189 -4.65 23.26 -8.23
CA GLN A 189 -5.19 24.63 -8.27
C GLN A 189 -5.62 25.13 -6.90
N ILE A 190 -6.22 24.28 -6.06
CA ILE A 190 -6.58 24.64 -4.68
C ILE A 190 -5.32 24.89 -3.82
N LEU A 191 -4.27 24.09 -4.02
CA LEU A 191 -2.99 24.31 -3.35
C LEU A 191 -2.32 25.63 -3.79
N GLU A 192 -2.33 25.95 -5.08
CA GLU A 192 -1.88 27.22 -5.64
C GLU A 192 -2.68 28.40 -5.07
N TRP A 193 -3.99 28.25 -4.97
CA TRP A 193 -4.86 29.25 -4.35
C TRP A 193 -4.48 29.48 -2.88
N MET A 194 -4.35 28.42 -2.08
CA MET A 194 -3.93 28.47 -0.68
C MET A 194 -2.62 29.27 -0.50
N ILE A 195 -1.61 28.94 -1.31
CA ILE A 195 -0.29 29.57 -1.25
C ILE A 195 -0.39 31.06 -1.61
N ASN A 196 -1.12 31.41 -2.67
CA ASN A 196 -1.29 32.81 -3.07
C ASN A 196 -2.06 33.62 -2.02
N THR A 197 -3.08 33.04 -1.38
CA THR A 197 -3.84 33.69 -0.30
C THR A 197 -2.97 33.95 0.93
N TYR A 198 -2.10 33.00 1.31
CA TYR A 198 -1.16 33.20 2.40
C TYR A 198 -0.12 34.27 2.07
N LYS A 199 0.53 34.18 0.90
CA LYS A 199 1.59 35.10 0.48
C LYS A 199 1.13 36.54 0.31
N SER A 200 -0.10 36.74 -0.14
CA SER A 200 -0.69 38.09 -0.26
C SER A 200 -1.06 38.70 1.10
N GLY A 201 -0.96 37.95 2.20
CA GLY A 201 -1.43 38.38 3.52
C GLY A 201 -2.95 38.42 3.65
N ALA A 202 -3.69 37.92 2.65
CA ALA A 202 -5.14 37.92 2.65
C ALA A 202 -5.72 36.96 3.68
N ASN A 203 -5.00 35.88 4.03
CA ASN A 203 -5.40 34.94 5.09
C ASN A 203 -4.16 34.27 5.71
N ASP A 204 -3.81 34.66 6.93
CA ASP A 204 -2.67 34.13 7.69
C ASP A 204 -2.87 32.67 8.11
N LYS A 205 -4.11 32.22 8.34
CA LYS A 205 -4.44 30.83 8.67
C LYS A 205 -4.36 29.86 7.49
N ALA A 206 -4.19 30.37 6.26
CA ALA A 206 -3.99 29.57 5.06
C ALA A 206 -2.52 29.15 4.85
N GLN A 207 -1.70 29.14 5.90
CA GLN A 207 -0.27 28.82 5.81
C GLN A 207 -0.04 27.41 5.21
N PRO A 208 0.65 27.28 4.06
CA PRO A 208 0.86 25.99 3.41
C PRO A 208 1.81 25.11 4.20
N ASN A 209 1.49 23.81 4.25
CA ASN A 209 2.25 22.80 4.97
C ASN A 209 2.53 21.60 4.05
N THR A 210 3.62 20.86 4.31
CA THR A 210 3.93 19.56 3.67
C THR A 210 2.71 18.64 3.54
N LEU A 211 1.80 18.62 4.53
CA LEU A 211 0.57 17.82 4.52
C LEU A 211 -0.39 18.15 3.36
N CYS A 212 -0.40 19.40 2.86
CA CYS A 212 -1.21 19.78 1.70
C CYS A 212 -0.60 19.31 0.36
N PHE A 213 0.73 19.18 0.29
CA PHE A 213 1.43 18.72 -0.91
C PHE A 213 1.34 17.21 -1.09
N ILE A 214 1.36 16.43 -0.01
CA ILE A 214 1.38 14.96 -0.07
C ILE A 214 0.18 14.38 -0.87
N PRO A 215 -1.07 14.80 -0.65
CA PRO A 215 -2.21 14.35 -1.45
C PRO A 215 -2.03 14.65 -2.94
N VAL A 216 -1.60 15.88 -3.30
CA VAL A 216 -1.40 16.30 -4.69
C VAL A 216 -0.27 15.49 -5.35
N LEU A 217 0.85 15.28 -4.65
CA LEU A 217 1.95 14.41 -5.09
C LEU A 217 1.47 12.98 -5.34
N LYS A 218 0.69 12.40 -4.42
CA LYS A 218 0.13 11.05 -4.56
C LYS A 218 -0.85 10.95 -5.74
N ALA A 219 -1.67 11.98 -5.94
CA ALA A 219 -2.65 12.04 -7.03
C ALA A 219 -1.94 12.06 -8.39
N TRP A 220 -0.94 12.93 -8.58
CA TRP A 220 -0.12 12.92 -9.79
C TRP A 220 0.62 11.60 -9.99
N ALA A 221 1.24 11.07 -8.93
CA ALA A 221 1.97 9.79 -8.97
C ALA A 221 1.11 8.57 -9.29
N SER A 222 -0.22 8.69 -9.12
CA SER A 222 -1.19 7.62 -9.38
C SER A 222 -2.05 7.86 -10.63
N SER A 223 -1.94 9.04 -11.25
CA SER A 223 -2.82 9.52 -12.34
C SER A 223 -2.76 8.69 -13.64
N ARG A 224 -1.82 7.74 -13.76
CA ARG A 224 -1.51 6.96 -14.99
C ARG A 224 -1.23 7.81 -16.24
N LYS A 225 -1.14 9.13 -16.10
CA LYS A 225 -0.76 10.07 -17.16
C LYS A 225 0.75 10.06 -17.34
N LEU A 226 1.22 10.26 -18.58
CA LEU A 226 2.65 10.35 -18.91
C LEU A 226 3.32 11.52 -18.17
N GLU A 227 2.60 12.62 -17.95
CA GLU A 227 3.10 13.80 -17.22
C GLU A 227 3.17 13.59 -15.71
N GLY A 228 2.51 12.55 -15.16
CA GLY A 228 2.42 12.32 -13.71
C GLY A 228 3.75 12.42 -12.94
N PRO A 229 4.81 11.70 -13.34
CA PRO A 229 6.13 11.83 -12.70
C PRO A 229 6.77 13.22 -12.85
N ILE A 230 6.56 13.89 -13.99
CA ILE A 230 7.10 15.23 -14.26
C ILE A 230 6.43 16.25 -13.34
N MET A 231 5.10 16.20 -13.23
CA MET A 231 4.33 17.08 -12.34
C MET A 231 4.67 16.84 -10.87
N ALA A 232 4.88 15.58 -10.48
CA ALA A 232 5.31 15.26 -9.12
C ALA A 232 6.72 15.82 -8.81
N GLU A 233 7.64 15.82 -9.77
CA GLU A 233 8.96 16.45 -9.63
C GLU A 233 8.86 17.97 -9.53
N HIS A 234 8.05 18.62 -10.38
CA HIS A 234 7.80 20.06 -10.30
C HIS A 234 7.22 20.47 -8.95
N LEU A 235 6.33 19.66 -8.35
CA LEU A 235 5.78 19.94 -7.03
C LEU A 235 6.87 19.92 -5.94
N ILE A 236 7.82 18.98 -5.97
CA ILE A 236 8.94 18.99 -5.03
C ILE A 236 9.83 20.22 -5.24
N MET A 237 10.13 20.57 -6.50
CA MET A 237 10.92 21.78 -6.79
C MET A 237 10.23 23.03 -6.24
N TRP A 238 8.91 23.10 -6.37
CA TRP A 238 8.14 24.20 -5.82
C TRP A 238 8.14 24.20 -4.29
N MET A 239 8.01 23.05 -3.62
CA MET A 239 8.17 22.97 -2.16
C MET A 239 9.55 23.47 -1.70
N GLN A 240 10.62 23.13 -2.42
CA GLN A 240 11.97 23.65 -2.14
C GLN A 240 12.06 25.16 -2.35
N GLN A 241 11.41 25.68 -3.39
CA GLN A 241 11.35 27.11 -3.64
C GLN A 241 10.66 27.85 -2.49
N LEU A 242 9.50 27.35 -2.03
CA LEU A 242 8.78 27.92 -0.90
C LEU A 242 9.61 27.89 0.39
N GLN A 243 10.35 26.82 0.63
CA GLN A 243 11.23 26.71 1.80
C GLN A 243 12.39 27.71 1.75
N PHE A 244 13.17 27.72 0.65
CA PHE A 244 14.45 28.42 0.62
C PHE A 244 14.39 29.86 0.09
N GLN A 245 13.42 30.19 -0.77
CA GLN A 245 13.30 31.54 -1.35
C GLN A 245 12.22 32.36 -0.68
N GLU A 246 11.14 31.71 -0.22
CA GLU A 246 9.99 32.39 0.38
C GLU A 246 9.91 32.19 1.89
N GLU A 247 10.89 31.49 2.48
CA GLU A 247 11.05 31.26 3.92
C GLU A 247 9.82 30.61 4.59
N ILE A 248 9.03 29.86 3.83
CA ILE A 248 7.88 29.10 4.34
C ILE A 248 8.36 27.71 4.80
N GLU A 249 8.98 27.66 5.97
CA GLU A 249 9.57 26.43 6.53
C GLU A 249 8.53 25.30 6.74
N SER A 250 7.25 25.64 6.95
CA SER A 250 6.16 24.65 7.08
C SER A 250 5.91 23.85 5.80
N ALA A 251 6.30 24.36 4.62
CA ALA A 251 6.08 23.73 3.31
C ALA A 251 7.26 22.87 2.83
N LYS A 252 8.22 22.56 3.72
CA LYS A 252 9.44 21.83 3.34
C LYS A 252 9.17 20.41 2.81
N PRO A 253 9.91 19.95 1.78
CA PRO A 253 9.83 18.56 1.33
C PRO A 253 10.43 17.60 2.37
N THR A 254 9.84 16.40 2.45
CA THR A 254 10.31 15.32 3.34
C THR A 254 10.74 14.09 2.54
N THR A 255 11.41 13.12 3.19
CA THR A 255 11.72 11.80 2.62
C THR A 255 10.50 11.15 1.96
N LEU A 256 9.31 11.28 2.56
CA LEU A 256 8.06 10.78 1.98
C LEU A 256 7.73 11.44 0.63
N CYS A 257 7.90 12.76 0.52
CA CYS A 257 7.67 13.47 -0.74
C CYS A 257 8.57 12.92 -1.84
N PHE A 258 9.88 12.79 -1.58
CA PHE A 258 10.84 12.24 -2.53
C PHE A 258 10.54 10.79 -2.91
N ASN A 259 10.18 9.95 -1.94
CA ASN A 259 9.79 8.56 -2.18
C ASN A 259 8.55 8.46 -3.07
N ILE A 260 7.57 9.38 -2.95
CA ILE A 260 6.41 9.44 -3.85
C ILE A 260 6.85 9.77 -5.29
N VAL A 261 7.74 10.75 -5.47
CA VAL A 261 8.23 11.14 -6.81
C VAL A 261 9.05 10.03 -7.45
N MET A 262 10.00 9.43 -6.73
CA MET A 262 10.77 8.30 -7.25
C MET A 262 9.88 7.09 -7.57
N SER A 263 8.87 6.82 -6.74
CA SER A 263 7.88 5.77 -7.02
C SER A 263 7.02 6.08 -8.25
N SER A 264 6.73 7.35 -8.51
CA SER A 264 6.02 7.80 -9.72
C SER A 264 6.84 7.49 -10.97
N TRP A 265 8.12 7.86 -10.97
CA TRP A 265 9.06 7.52 -12.04
C TRP A 265 9.20 6.00 -12.23
N LEU A 266 9.23 5.22 -11.14
CA LEU A 266 9.34 3.76 -11.21
C LEU A 266 8.12 3.14 -11.91
N LYS A 267 6.93 3.69 -11.68
CA LYS A 267 5.67 3.21 -12.27
C LYS A 267 5.47 3.65 -13.71
N SER A 268 6.07 4.75 -14.15
CA SER A 268 5.89 5.26 -15.52
C SER A 268 6.49 4.34 -16.58
N ALA A 269 7.45 3.48 -16.18
CA ALA A 269 8.20 2.59 -17.07
C ALA A 269 8.92 3.33 -18.22
N ASP A 270 9.15 4.63 -18.06
CA ASP A 270 9.90 5.46 -19.00
C ASP A 270 11.37 5.03 -19.05
N ILE A 271 12.02 5.12 -20.21
CA ILE A 271 13.43 4.73 -20.38
C ILE A 271 14.39 5.60 -19.54
N THR A 272 13.99 6.83 -19.23
CA THR A 272 14.75 7.78 -18.40
C THR A 272 14.47 7.59 -16.90
N SER A 273 13.50 6.75 -16.51
CA SER A 273 13.08 6.56 -15.12
C SER A 273 14.24 6.20 -14.18
N GLU A 274 15.08 5.23 -14.52
CA GLU A 274 16.26 4.84 -13.72
C GLU A 274 17.21 6.02 -13.52
N LYS A 275 17.46 6.81 -14.58
CA LYS A 275 18.32 7.99 -14.50
C LYS A 275 17.73 9.05 -13.56
N ARG A 276 16.42 9.32 -13.68
CA ARG A 276 15.74 10.33 -12.84
C ARG A 276 15.68 9.90 -11.37
N ILE A 277 15.31 8.64 -11.09
CA ILE A 277 15.29 8.08 -9.74
C ILE A 277 16.68 8.19 -9.10
N ARG A 278 17.73 7.87 -9.85
CA ARG A 278 19.11 8.01 -9.36
C ARG A 278 19.49 9.45 -9.05
N GLN A 279 19.16 10.40 -9.92
CA GLN A 279 19.45 11.83 -9.68
C GLN A 279 18.75 12.34 -8.42
N ILE A 280 17.48 11.97 -8.23
CA ILE A 280 16.70 12.34 -7.05
C ILE A 280 17.31 11.72 -5.79
N PHE A 281 17.68 10.44 -5.83
CA PHE A 281 18.31 9.75 -4.71
C PHE A 281 19.69 10.35 -4.36
N GLU A 282 20.53 10.64 -5.36
CA GLU A 282 21.82 11.31 -5.17
C GLU A 282 21.65 12.71 -4.53
N TYR A 283 20.58 13.44 -4.90
CA TYR A 283 20.23 14.70 -4.24
C TYR A 283 19.85 14.51 -2.77
N MET A 284 19.03 13.50 -2.43
CA MET A 284 18.67 13.19 -1.04
C MET A 284 19.91 12.86 -0.20
N GLU A 285 20.81 12.04 -0.73
CA GLU A 285 22.07 11.68 -0.05
C GLU A 285 22.98 12.89 0.18
N SER A 286 23.12 13.76 -0.83
CA SER A 286 23.88 14.99 -0.73
C SER A 286 23.28 15.94 0.32
N SER A 287 21.96 16.05 0.36
CA SER A 287 21.25 16.92 1.30
C SER A 287 21.35 16.41 2.75
N SER A 288 21.21 15.09 2.95
CA SER A 288 21.41 14.45 4.25
C SER A 288 22.83 14.65 4.78
N LYS A 289 23.86 14.50 3.92
CA LYS A 289 25.26 14.78 4.29
C LYS A 289 25.52 16.22 4.70
N LYS A 290 24.72 17.17 4.19
CA LYS A 290 24.76 18.58 4.59
C LYS A 290 24.00 18.87 5.89
N GLY A 291 23.45 17.84 6.54
CA GLY A 291 22.73 17.96 7.81
C GLY A 291 21.22 18.12 7.68
N ASN A 292 20.64 18.00 6.48
CA ASN A 292 19.18 18.05 6.33
C ASN A 292 18.56 16.69 6.68
N VAL A 293 18.07 16.58 7.92
CA VAL A 293 17.43 15.38 8.48
C VAL A 293 16.06 15.07 7.86
N ASP A 294 15.38 16.07 7.28
CA ASP A 294 14.02 15.90 6.74
C ASP A 294 14.00 15.11 5.42
N VAL A 295 15.14 15.01 4.72
CA VAL A 295 15.28 14.43 3.38
C VAL A 295 16.26 13.24 3.33
N GLN A 296 16.52 12.61 4.48
CA GLN A 296 17.38 11.44 4.57
C GLN A 296 16.76 10.24 3.86
N PRO A 297 17.47 9.57 2.92
CA PRO A 297 16.99 8.34 2.33
C PRO A 297 16.73 7.26 3.38
N ASP A 298 15.61 6.56 3.27
CA ASP A 298 15.23 5.44 4.13
C ASP A 298 15.28 4.11 3.38
N ALA A 299 15.02 2.99 4.05
CA ALA A 299 14.95 1.67 3.42
C ALA A 299 13.96 1.64 2.22
N GLY A 300 12.90 2.45 2.26
CA GLY A 300 11.96 2.64 1.15
C GLY A 300 12.61 3.30 -0.07
N SER A 301 13.40 4.35 0.14
CA SER A 301 14.20 5.02 -0.90
C SER A 301 15.13 4.02 -1.60
N TYR A 302 15.88 3.23 -0.83
CA TYR A 302 16.80 2.20 -1.37
C TYR A 302 16.07 1.13 -2.17
N ASN A 303 14.91 0.66 -1.67
CA ASN A 303 14.06 -0.30 -2.38
C ASN A 303 13.60 0.23 -3.74
N ILE A 304 13.24 1.52 -3.85
CA ILE A 304 12.82 2.13 -5.11
C ILE A 304 13.97 2.18 -6.11
N VAL A 305 15.17 2.58 -5.68
CA VAL A 305 16.37 2.65 -6.55
C VAL A 305 16.81 1.26 -7.02
N ILE A 306 16.83 0.26 -6.15
CA ILE A 306 17.13 -1.12 -6.56
C ILE A 306 16.05 -1.64 -7.53
N SER A 307 14.79 -1.28 -7.31
CA SER A 307 13.70 -1.65 -8.20
C SER A 307 13.79 -1.02 -9.58
N SER A 308 14.28 0.21 -9.70
CA SER A 308 14.44 0.88 -11.00
C SER A 308 15.47 0.21 -11.91
N ILE A 309 16.38 -0.61 -11.35
CA ILE A 309 17.38 -1.36 -12.10
C ILE A 309 16.79 -2.63 -12.77
N SER A 310 15.59 -3.08 -12.33
CA SER A 310 14.98 -4.32 -12.82
C SER A 310 14.88 -4.41 -14.35
N PRO A 311 14.43 -3.38 -15.10
CA PRO A 311 14.34 -3.47 -16.56
C PRO A 311 15.70 -3.73 -17.22
N ALA A 312 16.77 -3.05 -16.78
CA ALA A 312 18.12 -3.25 -17.29
C ALA A 312 18.57 -4.71 -17.12
N VAL A 313 18.37 -5.28 -15.94
CA VAL A 313 18.82 -6.65 -15.63
C VAL A 313 17.91 -7.72 -16.25
N LYS A 314 16.59 -7.60 -16.11
CA LYS A 314 15.66 -8.67 -16.51
C LYS A 314 15.39 -8.71 -18.00
N LYS A 315 15.45 -7.57 -18.70
CA LYS A 315 15.19 -7.49 -20.15
C LYS A 315 16.49 -7.59 -20.96
N PHE A 316 17.57 -6.97 -20.49
CA PHE A 316 18.82 -6.87 -21.24
C PHE A 316 19.97 -7.68 -20.62
N TYR A 317 19.72 -8.43 -19.55
CA TYR A 317 20.72 -9.27 -18.87
C TYR A 317 21.95 -8.45 -18.40
N ASP A 318 21.75 -7.17 -18.06
CA ASP A 318 22.82 -6.24 -17.70
C ASP A 318 23.46 -6.61 -16.35
N MET A 319 24.71 -7.11 -16.40
CA MET A 319 25.52 -7.34 -15.22
C MET A 319 25.88 -6.04 -14.48
N GLY A 320 26.05 -4.93 -15.19
CA GLY A 320 26.32 -3.63 -14.60
C GLY A 320 25.20 -3.26 -13.62
N GLY A 321 23.95 -3.45 -14.03
CA GLY A 321 22.76 -3.32 -13.19
C GLY A 321 22.81 -4.19 -11.93
N ALA A 322 23.08 -5.49 -12.05
CA ALA A 322 23.17 -6.39 -10.88
C ALA A 322 24.26 -5.95 -9.89
N ARG A 323 25.44 -5.55 -10.38
CA ARG A 323 26.53 -5.00 -9.55
C ARG A 323 26.13 -3.68 -8.87
N ARG A 324 25.45 -2.79 -9.58
CA ARG A 324 24.96 -1.52 -9.01
C ARG A 324 23.95 -1.78 -7.89
N ALA A 325 22.99 -2.67 -8.11
CA ALA A 325 21.99 -3.03 -7.11
C ALA A 325 22.63 -3.63 -5.86
N ASP A 326 23.61 -4.52 -6.03
CA ASP A 326 24.37 -5.13 -4.95
C ASP A 326 25.17 -4.09 -4.13
N LYS A 327 25.83 -3.15 -4.80
CA LYS A 327 26.52 -2.03 -4.14
C LYS A 327 25.56 -1.14 -3.35
N ILE A 328 24.35 -0.90 -3.86
CA ILE A 328 23.33 -0.11 -3.17
C ILE A 328 22.82 -0.86 -1.93
N LEU A 329 22.62 -2.18 -2.03
CA LEU A 329 22.26 -3.03 -0.88
C LEU A 329 23.34 -3.03 0.20
N ALA A 330 24.62 -3.16 -0.18
CA ALA A 330 25.73 -3.10 0.77
C ALA A 330 25.82 -1.75 1.51
N ARG A 331 25.44 -0.64 0.84
CA ARG A 331 25.34 0.68 1.48
C ARG A 331 24.19 0.75 2.49
N LEU A 332 23.03 0.18 2.16
CA LEU A 332 21.89 0.05 3.08
C LEU A 332 22.28 -0.74 4.33
N GLU A 333 22.91 -1.91 4.14
CA GLU A 333 23.42 -2.77 5.22
C GLU A 333 24.40 -2.01 6.11
N SER A 334 25.40 -1.36 5.52
CA SER A 334 26.40 -0.60 6.28
C SER A 334 25.77 0.55 7.06
N GLY A 335 24.81 1.27 6.49
CA GLY A 335 24.11 2.36 7.18
C GLY A 335 23.34 1.86 8.39
N TYR A 336 22.61 0.75 8.23
CA TYR A 336 21.89 0.11 9.34
C TYR A 336 22.83 -0.39 10.44
N LEU A 337 23.92 -1.08 10.08
CA LEU A 337 24.90 -1.59 11.04
C LEU A 337 25.64 -0.47 11.79
N ASN A 338 25.70 0.73 11.20
CA ASN A 338 26.23 1.93 11.86
C ASN A 338 25.21 2.61 12.78
N GLY A 339 24.01 2.04 12.97
CA GLY A 339 22.99 2.49 13.92
C GLY A 339 21.81 3.25 13.31
N ASP A 340 21.73 3.40 11.98
CA ASP A 340 20.59 4.06 11.34
C ASP A 340 19.41 3.10 11.18
N GLU A 341 18.49 3.14 12.14
CA GLU A 341 17.27 2.31 12.14
C GLU A 341 16.32 2.60 10.95
N THR A 342 16.42 3.76 10.29
CA THR A 342 15.62 4.08 9.11
C THR A 342 16.04 3.25 7.88
N LEU A 343 17.27 2.74 7.90
CA LEU A 343 17.88 1.91 6.86
C LEU A 343 17.69 0.41 7.09
N ARG A 344 16.81 0.02 8.01
CA ARG A 344 16.55 -1.40 8.32
C ARG A 344 16.14 -2.19 7.06
N PRO A 345 16.96 -3.15 6.60
CA PRO A 345 16.66 -3.93 5.41
C PRO A 345 15.54 -4.96 5.66
N ASP A 346 14.96 -5.47 4.57
CA ASP A 346 13.92 -6.51 4.60
C ASP A 346 14.22 -7.66 3.64
N SER A 347 13.46 -8.75 3.70
CA SER A 347 13.70 -9.90 2.82
C SER A 347 13.44 -9.60 1.33
N ILE A 348 12.63 -8.58 1.03
CA ILE A 348 12.23 -8.23 -0.33
C ILE A 348 13.44 -7.69 -1.10
N ILE A 349 14.22 -6.79 -0.49
CA ILE A 349 15.40 -6.20 -1.15
C ILE A 349 16.48 -7.26 -1.47
N TYR A 350 16.72 -8.21 -0.56
CA TYR A 350 17.66 -9.31 -0.79
C TYR A 350 17.19 -10.20 -1.93
N ASN A 351 15.94 -10.67 -1.86
CA ASN A 351 15.37 -11.53 -2.90
C ASN A 351 15.44 -10.88 -4.28
N GLN A 352 15.27 -9.57 -4.36
CA GLN A 352 15.39 -8.82 -5.60
C GLN A 352 16.82 -8.80 -6.16
N VAL A 353 17.83 -8.53 -5.31
CA VAL A 353 19.24 -8.54 -5.73
C VAL A 353 19.71 -9.96 -6.08
N ILE A 354 19.25 -10.99 -5.36
CA ILE A 354 19.49 -12.40 -5.69
C ILE A 354 18.91 -12.72 -7.08
N ASP A 355 17.67 -12.34 -7.35
CA ASP A 355 17.04 -12.55 -8.66
C ASP A 355 17.80 -11.82 -9.77
N TYR A 356 18.31 -10.60 -9.52
CA TYR A 356 19.13 -9.88 -10.49
C TYR A 356 20.39 -10.67 -10.89
N TRP A 357 21.14 -11.18 -9.90
CA TRP A 357 22.27 -12.06 -10.17
C TRP A 357 21.88 -13.39 -10.83
N ALA A 358 20.69 -13.92 -10.51
CA ALA A 358 20.17 -15.12 -11.14
C ALA A 358 19.85 -14.92 -12.63
N LYS A 359 19.50 -13.71 -13.04
CA LYS A 359 19.24 -13.37 -14.46
C LYS A 359 20.51 -13.10 -15.26
N THR A 360 21.64 -12.74 -14.65
CA THR A 360 22.89 -12.44 -15.37
C THR A 360 23.70 -13.71 -15.74
N GLN A 361 23.03 -14.71 -16.33
CA GLN A 361 23.59 -16.03 -16.65
C GLN A 361 24.65 -16.04 -17.76
N SER A 362 24.80 -14.93 -18.49
CA SER A 362 25.84 -14.76 -19.51
C SER A 362 27.24 -14.62 -18.93
N VAL A 363 27.37 -14.45 -17.60
CA VAL A 363 28.66 -14.18 -16.98
C VAL A 363 29.03 -15.25 -15.95
N ARG A 364 30.29 -15.68 -16.04
CA ARG A 364 30.94 -16.61 -15.12
C ARG A 364 30.81 -16.18 -13.66
N GLY A 365 30.40 -17.12 -12.81
CA GLY A 365 30.31 -16.92 -11.36
C GLY A 365 29.11 -16.11 -10.85
N HIS A 366 28.12 -15.80 -11.68
CA HIS A 366 26.90 -15.09 -11.25
C HIS A 366 26.15 -15.81 -10.11
N PHE A 367 26.14 -17.14 -10.11
CA PHE A 367 25.52 -17.96 -9.06
C PHE A 367 26.22 -17.79 -7.70
N MET A 368 27.54 -17.58 -7.69
CA MET A 368 28.29 -17.29 -6.44
C MET A 368 27.91 -15.93 -5.87
N LYS A 369 27.62 -14.94 -6.73
CA LYS A 369 27.13 -13.62 -6.30
C LYS A 369 25.70 -13.67 -5.79
N ALA A 370 24.83 -14.45 -6.43
CA ALA A 370 23.50 -14.72 -5.91
C ALA A 370 23.57 -15.38 -4.52
N ARG A 371 24.50 -16.33 -4.34
CA ARG A 371 24.72 -17.00 -3.05
C ARG A 371 25.25 -16.06 -1.98
N ASP A 372 26.24 -15.23 -2.30
CA ASP A 372 26.80 -14.23 -1.37
C ASP A 372 25.73 -13.30 -0.78
N VAL A 373 24.78 -12.84 -1.61
CA VAL A 373 23.66 -12.01 -1.15
C VAL A 373 22.75 -12.78 -0.18
N LEU A 374 22.48 -14.06 -0.46
CA LEU A 374 21.69 -14.91 0.45
C LEU A 374 22.42 -15.14 1.79
N ASP A 375 23.73 -15.37 1.75
CA ASP A 375 24.54 -15.54 2.96
C ASP A 375 24.54 -14.26 3.82
N ARG A 376 24.64 -13.08 3.20
CA ARG A 376 24.45 -11.79 3.91
C ARG A 376 23.06 -11.64 4.51
N GLN A 377 22.01 -12.05 3.81
CA GLN A 377 20.64 -12.05 4.36
C GLN A 377 20.53 -12.96 5.58
N VAL A 378 21.08 -14.16 5.52
CA VAL A 378 21.09 -15.14 6.62
C VAL A 378 21.86 -14.56 7.82
N LYS A 379 23.02 -13.95 7.58
CA LYS A 379 23.80 -13.25 8.61
C LYS A 379 22.99 -12.15 9.29
N MET A 380 22.36 -11.26 8.51
CA MET A 380 21.52 -10.19 9.05
C MET A 380 20.34 -10.71 9.88
N PHE A 381 19.75 -11.85 9.50
CA PHE A 381 18.66 -12.45 10.25
C PHE A 381 19.12 -13.17 11.52
N ARG A 382 20.18 -13.99 11.44
CA ARG A 382 20.62 -14.88 12.53
C ARG A 382 21.57 -14.19 13.51
N GLU A 383 22.58 -13.49 13.00
CA GLU A 383 23.62 -12.86 13.82
C GLU A 383 23.15 -11.48 14.30
N GLU A 384 22.70 -10.63 13.37
CA GLU A 384 22.25 -9.26 13.68
C GLU A 384 20.79 -9.19 14.16
N LYS A 385 20.08 -10.34 14.18
CA LYS A 385 18.70 -10.50 14.69
C LYS A 385 17.67 -9.58 14.01
N VAL A 386 17.92 -9.16 12.77
CA VAL A 386 16.99 -8.33 11.99
C VAL A 386 15.84 -9.18 11.46
N ARG A 387 14.74 -9.25 12.23
CA ARG A 387 13.57 -10.10 11.89
C ARG A 387 13.00 -9.85 10.50
N LYS A 388 13.04 -8.62 9.99
CA LYS A 388 12.56 -8.26 8.64
C LYS A 388 13.38 -8.92 7.53
N CYS A 389 14.63 -9.29 7.79
CA CYS A 389 15.51 -9.96 6.84
C CYS A 389 15.32 -11.48 6.79
N ARG A 390 14.36 -12.05 7.54
CA ARG A 390 14.14 -13.50 7.58
C ARG A 390 14.14 -14.09 6.15
N PRO A 391 15.08 -14.99 5.82
CA PRO A 391 15.11 -15.64 4.52
C PRO A 391 13.79 -16.35 4.24
N ASP A 392 13.43 -16.49 2.98
CA ASP A 392 12.27 -17.26 2.55
C ASP A 392 12.63 -18.19 1.39
N VAL A 393 11.69 -19.07 1.04
CA VAL A 393 11.87 -20.01 -0.06
C VAL A 393 12.20 -19.33 -1.40
N THR A 394 11.82 -18.06 -1.60
CA THR A 394 12.07 -17.32 -2.84
C THR A 394 13.55 -17.03 -3.04
N GLY A 395 14.26 -16.64 -1.97
CA GLY A 395 15.71 -16.39 -2.00
C GLY A 395 16.48 -17.66 -2.37
N TYR A 396 16.23 -18.75 -1.66
CA TYR A 396 16.85 -20.07 -1.92
C TYR A 396 16.54 -20.58 -3.32
N THR A 397 15.28 -20.49 -3.75
CA THR A 397 14.87 -20.91 -5.11
C THR A 397 15.58 -20.08 -6.19
N SER A 398 15.78 -18.78 -5.96
CA SER A 398 16.47 -17.91 -6.91
C SER A 398 17.96 -18.25 -7.02
N VAL A 399 18.63 -18.57 -5.92
CA VAL A 399 20.04 -19.06 -5.93
C VAL A 399 20.15 -20.40 -6.68
N ILE A 400 19.27 -21.36 -6.40
CA ILE A 400 19.26 -22.65 -7.12
C ILE A 400 18.98 -22.43 -8.60
N ALA A 401 18.07 -21.51 -8.96
CA ALA A 401 17.79 -21.16 -10.34
C ALA A 401 18.99 -20.50 -11.05
N ALA A 402 19.77 -19.68 -10.33
CA ALA A 402 21.03 -19.12 -10.83
C ALA A 402 22.01 -20.25 -11.14
N CYS A 403 22.20 -21.20 -10.21
CA CYS A 403 23.07 -22.35 -10.41
C CYS A 403 22.61 -23.19 -11.62
N ALA A 404 21.33 -23.55 -11.68
CA ALA A 404 20.73 -24.35 -12.75
C ALA A 404 20.81 -23.72 -14.15
N SER A 405 21.14 -22.42 -14.24
CA SER A 405 21.28 -21.67 -15.48
C SER A 405 22.74 -21.40 -15.86
N THR A 406 23.70 -21.90 -15.08
CA THR A 406 25.13 -21.79 -15.36
C THR A 406 25.50 -22.56 -16.63
N TYR A 407 26.36 -21.95 -17.46
CA TYR A 407 27.02 -22.58 -18.59
C TYR A 407 28.54 -22.59 -18.34
N GLY A 408 29.27 -23.44 -19.06
CA GLY A 408 30.73 -23.45 -19.03
C GLY A 408 31.31 -24.85 -18.88
N THR A 409 32.54 -24.89 -18.36
CA THR A 409 33.33 -26.13 -18.24
C THR A 409 32.68 -27.14 -17.29
N VAL A 410 33.06 -28.41 -17.42
CA VAL A 410 32.65 -29.50 -16.49
C VAL A 410 32.90 -29.11 -15.02
N LYS A 411 34.07 -28.52 -14.74
CA LYS A 411 34.43 -28.05 -13.39
C LYS A 411 33.47 -26.96 -12.88
N GLU A 412 33.04 -26.06 -13.76
CA GLU A 412 32.14 -24.97 -13.40
C GLU A 412 30.70 -25.44 -13.20
N LYS A 413 30.21 -26.30 -14.08
CA LYS A 413 28.93 -26.98 -13.88
C LYS A 413 28.90 -27.76 -12.58
N ARG A 414 29.98 -28.48 -12.26
CA ARG A 414 30.08 -29.24 -11.01
C ARG A 414 30.01 -28.34 -9.78
N ARG A 415 30.82 -27.27 -9.72
CA ARG A 415 30.76 -26.29 -8.62
C ARG A 415 29.37 -25.68 -8.47
N SER A 416 28.73 -25.36 -9.59
CA SER A 416 27.37 -24.81 -9.60
C SER A 416 26.35 -25.83 -9.08
N PHE A 417 26.49 -27.10 -9.43
CA PHE A 417 25.65 -28.17 -8.89
C PHE A 417 25.86 -28.37 -7.39
N ASP A 418 27.10 -28.43 -6.92
CA ASP A 418 27.40 -28.60 -5.50
C ASP A 418 26.79 -27.46 -4.67
N MET A 419 26.82 -26.21 -5.19
CA MET A 419 26.18 -25.06 -4.56
C MET A 419 24.65 -25.12 -4.59
N ALA A 420 24.06 -25.56 -5.71
CA ALA A 420 22.62 -25.78 -5.81
C ALA A 420 22.15 -26.83 -4.80
N HIS A 421 22.87 -27.94 -4.70
CA HIS A 421 22.59 -29.03 -3.76
C HIS A 421 22.70 -28.57 -2.32
N LEU A 422 23.79 -27.88 -1.94
CA LEU A 422 23.95 -27.32 -0.61
C LEU A 422 22.80 -26.37 -0.25
N THR A 423 22.50 -25.42 -1.15
CA THR A 423 21.41 -24.45 -0.96
C THR A 423 20.05 -25.15 -0.82
N PHE A 424 19.79 -26.20 -1.60
CA PHE A 424 18.57 -27.00 -1.49
C PHE A 424 18.46 -27.69 -0.12
N MET A 425 19.54 -28.33 0.33
CA MET A 425 19.58 -29.00 1.64
C MET A 425 19.37 -28.04 2.81
N GLU A 426 19.96 -26.85 2.75
CA GLU A 426 19.71 -25.79 3.74
C GLU A 426 18.24 -25.33 3.72
N SER A 427 17.65 -25.21 2.53
CA SER A 427 16.24 -24.89 2.34
C SER A 427 15.32 -25.92 3.04
N CYS A 428 15.68 -27.22 2.95
CA CYS A 428 14.96 -28.33 3.60
C CYS A 428 15.12 -28.35 5.14
N ALA A 429 16.20 -27.78 5.67
CA ALA A 429 16.49 -27.84 7.11
C ALA A 429 15.58 -26.92 7.94
N GLU A 430 15.12 -25.82 7.35
CA GLU A 430 14.38 -24.77 8.06
C GLU A 430 12.89 -24.74 7.66
N LYS A 431 12.00 -24.56 8.65
CA LYS A 431 10.55 -24.60 8.42
C LYS A 431 10.04 -23.50 7.48
N TYR A 432 10.68 -22.33 7.50
CA TYR A 432 10.23 -21.13 6.76
C TYR A 432 10.85 -21.01 5.36
N THR A 433 11.76 -21.92 4.99
CA THR A 433 12.38 -22.02 3.66
C THR A 433 12.06 -23.33 2.96
N GLN A 434 11.12 -24.14 3.49
CA GLN A 434 10.79 -25.44 2.92
C GLN A 434 10.56 -25.34 1.40
N PRO A 435 11.18 -26.23 0.60
CA PRO A 435 11.03 -26.24 -0.85
C PRO A 435 9.56 -26.29 -1.27
N ASN A 436 9.22 -25.55 -2.33
CA ASN A 436 7.93 -25.65 -3.00
C ASN A 436 8.08 -26.31 -4.38
N ASP A 437 6.97 -26.41 -5.11
CA ASP A 437 6.92 -26.98 -6.46
C ASP A 437 7.92 -26.32 -7.43
N VAL A 438 8.12 -25.01 -7.31
CA VAL A 438 9.09 -24.27 -8.12
C VAL A 438 10.53 -24.62 -7.71
N THR A 439 10.81 -24.74 -6.40
CA THR A 439 12.13 -25.12 -5.86
C THR A 439 12.55 -26.51 -6.36
N TYR A 440 11.67 -27.50 -6.26
CA TYR A 440 11.90 -28.83 -6.83
C TYR A 440 12.13 -28.76 -8.34
N GLY A 441 11.31 -27.99 -9.05
CA GLY A 441 11.47 -27.81 -10.49
C GLY A 441 12.81 -27.18 -10.89
N VAL A 442 13.34 -26.20 -10.14
CA VAL A 442 14.67 -25.64 -10.45
C VAL A 442 15.80 -26.59 -10.05
N MET A 443 15.61 -27.41 -9.03
CA MET A 443 16.60 -28.44 -8.65
C MET A 443 16.67 -29.58 -9.68
N PHE A 444 15.54 -30.04 -10.25
CA PHE A 444 15.56 -30.98 -11.37
C PHE A 444 16.28 -30.41 -12.60
N LYS A 445 16.09 -29.11 -12.87
CA LYS A 445 16.85 -28.41 -13.93
C LYS A 445 18.35 -28.45 -13.65
N ALA A 446 18.77 -28.25 -12.39
CA ALA A 446 20.18 -28.32 -11.99
C ALA A 446 20.74 -29.73 -12.22
N VAL A 447 20.04 -30.77 -11.74
CA VAL A 447 20.40 -32.19 -11.95
C VAL A 447 20.58 -32.47 -13.45
N GLY A 448 19.60 -32.13 -14.28
CA GLY A 448 19.62 -32.47 -15.71
C GLY A 448 20.62 -31.70 -16.57
N ARG A 449 21.08 -30.52 -16.12
CA ARG A 449 21.96 -29.65 -16.94
C ARG A 449 23.41 -29.60 -16.47
N LEU A 450 23.63 -29.77 -15.17
CA LEU A 450 24.93 -29.56 -14.54
C LEU A 450 25.69 -30.87 -14.30
N LEU A 451 25.00 -31.99 -14.13
CA LEU A 451 25.62 -33.32 -14.07
C LEU A 451 25.87 -33.83 -15.49
N ASN A 452 27.05 -34.40 -15.72
CA ASN A 452 27.43 -34.94 -17.04
C ASN A 452 27.44 -36.48 -17.06
N ASN A 453 27.41 -37.15 -15.91
CA ASN A 453 27.36 -38.60 -15.79
C ASN A 453 25.90 -39.04 -15.65
N SER A 454 25.41 -39.85 -16.59
CA SER A 454 24.02 -40.32 -16.62
C SER A 454 23.63 -41.12 -15.37
N ASP A 455 24.53 -41.94 -14.83
CA ASP A 455 24.25 -42.77 -13.65
C ASP A 455 24.12 -41.91 -12.39
N GLU A 456 25.00 -40.91 -12.27
CA GLU A 456 24.95 -39.94 -11.17
C GLU A 456 23.67 -39.09 -11.27
N GLN A 457 23.36 -38.61 -12.46
CA GLN A 457 22.17 -37.83 -12.76
C GLN A 457 20.88 -38.60 -12.42
N ASP A 458 20.77 -39.86 -12.88
CA ASP A 458 19.62 -40.72 -12.59
C ASP A 458 19.50 -41.00 -11.08
N LYS A 459 20.62 -41.24 -10.37
CA LYS A 459 20.62 -41.43 -8.92
C LYS A 459 20.09 -40.22 -8.15
N TYR A 460 20.56 -39.01 -8.48
CA TYR A 460 20.06 -37.78 -7.85
C TYR A 460 18.60 -37.52 -8.20
N ALA A 461 18.21 -37.72 -9.46
CA ALA A 461 16.84 -37.49 -9.90
C ALA A 461 15.84 -38.43 -9.20
N ARG A 462 16.19 -39.71 -8.99
CA ARG A 462 15.37 -40.67 -8.22
C ARG A 462 15.12 -40.20 -6.79
N THR A 463 16.19 -39.80 -6.12
CA THR A 463 16.14 -39.34 -4.73
C THR A 463 15.28 -38.07 -4.62
N LEU A 464 15.53 -37.11 -5.52
CA LEU A 464 14.79 -35.85 -5.58
C LEU A 464 13.31 -36.06 -5.93
N PHE A 465 12.99 -36.99 -6.82
CA PHE A 465 11.62 -37.34 -7.19
C PHE A 465 10.86 -37.95 -6.02
N LYS A 466 11.46 -38.92 -5.33
CA LYS A 466 10.86 -39.51 -4.14
C LYS A 466 10.55 -38.43 -3.09
N LEU A 467 11.53 -37.58 -2.78
CA LEU A 467 11.36 -36.48 -1.82
C LEU A 467 10.25 -35.50 -2.26
N CYS A 468 10.23 -35.13 -3.54
CA CYS A 468 9.22 -34.23 -4.11
C CYS A 468 7.79 -34.80 -4.00
N CYS A 469 7.62 -36.09 -4.23
CA CYS A 469 6.35 -36.80 -4.10
C CYS A 469 5.93 -36.96 -2.64
N ASP A 470 6.88 -37.33 -1.77
CA ASP A 470 6.66 -37.49 -0.33
C ASP A 470 6.20 -36.15 0.28
N ASP A 471 6.81 -35.03 -0.12
CA ASP A 471 6.40 -33.69 0.28
C ASP A 471 5.11 -33.20 -0.40
N GLY A 472 4.68 -33.86 -1.49
CA GLY A 472 3.47 -33.50 -2.22
C GLY A 472 3.58 -32.27 -3.12
N PHE A 473 4.78 -31.91 -3.56
CA PHE A 473 5.09 -30.72 -4.36
C PHE A 473 5.44 -31.04 -5.83
N LEU A 474 5.04 -32.20 -6.35
CA LEU A 474 5.27 -32.54 -7.76
C LEU A 474 4.35 -31.69 -8.65
N GLY A 475 4.77 -30.48 -8.99
CA GLY A 475 4.10 -29.62 -9.96
C GLY A 475 4.47 -29.96 -11.41
N ASP A 476 3.68 -29.46 -12.37
CA ASP A 476 3.88 -29.70 -13.81
C ASP A 476 5.30 -29.30 -14.27
N MET A 477 5.80 -28.14 -13.82
CA MET A 477 7.18 -27.71 -14.11
C MET A 477 8.22 -28.69 -13.57
N ALA A 478 8.03 -29.21 -12.36
CA ALA A 478 8.95 -30.17 -11.75
C ALA A 478 8.93 -31.50 -12.49
N PHE A 479 7.73 -31.99 -12.85
CA PHE A 479 7.55 -33.20 -13.64
C PHE A 479 8.23 -33.11 -15.01
N MET A 480 7.97 -32.04 -15.77
CA MET A 480 8.55 -31.88 -17.11
C MET A 480 10.09 -31.77 -17.07
N ARG A 481 10.63 -31.09 -16.05
CA ARG A 481 12.08 -30.97 -15.88
C ARG A 481 12.74 -32.24 -15.37
N MET A 482 12.05 -33.00 -14.51
CA MET A 482 12.48 -34.34 -14.12
C MET A 482 12.56 -35.25 -15.35
N LYS A 483 11.50 -35.27 -16.17
CA LYS A 483 11.46 -36.07 -17.41
C LYS A 483 12.61 -35.74 -18.36
N ALA A 484 12.97 -34.45 -18.49
CA ALA A 484 14.12 -34.02 -19.29
C ALA A 484 15.48 -34.34 -18.64
N ALA A 485 15.49 -34.61 -17.33
CA ALA A 485 16.69 -34.88 -16.55
C ALA A 485 16.97 -36.37 -16.32
N VAL A 486 16.16 -37.31 -16.81
CA VAL A 486 16.39 -38.75 -16.64
C VAL A 486 16.28 -39.51 -17.94
N SER A 487 16.87 -40.70 -18.00
CA SER A 487 16.68 -41.59 -19.15
C SER A 487 15.22 -42.10 -19.24
N ASN A 488 14.78 -42.52 -20.43
CA ASN A 488 13.43 -43.07 -20.63
C ASN A 488 13.14 -44.30 -19.76
N VAL A 489 14.17 -45.09 -19.43
CA VAL A 489 14.06 -46.24 -18.53
C VAL A 489 13.69 -45.78 -17.13
N VAL A 490 14.44 -44.82 -16.59
CA VAL A 490 14.18 -44.25 -15.26
C VAL A 490 12.86 -43.49 -15.23
N TYR A 491 12.51 -42.76 -16.29
CA TYR A 491 11.19 -42.11 -16.39
C TYR A 491 10.05 -43.11 -16.24
N LYS A 492 10.08 -44.22 -16.99
CA LYS A 492 9.06 -45.27 -16.92
C LYS A 492 9.01 -45.92 -15.54
N GLU A 493 10.18 -46.13 -14.92
CA GLU A 493 10.26 -46.68 -13.57
C GLU A 493 9.62 -45.74 -12.53
N LEU A 494 9.94 -44.44 -12.56
CA LEU A 494 9.45 -43.47 -11.59
C LEU A 494 7.94 -43.16 -11.71
N THR A 495 7.41 -43.21 -12.94
CA THR A 495 6.04 -42.74 -13.24
C THR A 495 5.08 -43.85 -13.66
N GLY A 496 5.57 -45.07 -13.89
CA GLY A 496 4.82 -46.12 -14.58
C GLY A 496 4.52 -45.80 -16.04
N GLY A 497 5.21 -44.81 -16.63
CA GLY A 497 4.96 -44.32 -17.99
C GLY A 497 3.74 -43.39 -18.11
N LYS A 498 3.11 -43.01 -17.00
CA LYS A 498 1.91 -42.17 -16.94
C LYS A 498 2.18 -40.71 -17.32
N THR A 499 1.14 -40.00 -17.76
CA THR A 499 1.20 -38.53 -17.92
C THR A 499 1.05 -37.84 -16.57
N TYR A 500 1.36 -36.54 -16.51
CA TYR A 500 1.26 -35.76 -15.27
C TYR A 500 -0.17 -35.79 -14.68
N GLU A 501 -1.19 -35.77 -15.54
CA GLU A 501 -2.61 -35.81 -15.14
C GLU A 501 -2.97 -37.12 -14.46
N GLU A 502 -2.36 -38.23 -14.88
CA GLU A 502 -2.63 -39.60 -14.40
C GLU A 502 -1.88 -39.95 -13.11
N LEU A 503 -0.95 -39.10 -12.67
CA LEU A 503 -0.18 -39.32 -11.43
C LEU A 503 -1.04 -39.14 -10.17
N PRO A 504 -0.68 -39.82 -9.05
CA PRO A 504 -1.41 -39.71 -7.79
C PRO A 504 -1.58 -38.25 -7.31
N GLU A 505 -2.78 -37.89 -6.87
CA GLU A 505 -3.07 -36.54 -6.35
C GLU A 505 -2.32 -36.24 -5.04
N GLU A 506 -1.97 -37.27 -4.27
CA GLU A 506 -1.14 -37.16 -3.07
C GLU A 506 0.26 -36.57 -3.35
N TRP A 507 0.82 -36.82 -4.54
CA TRP A 507 2.11 -36.26 -4.96
C TRP A 507 2.00 -34.78 -5.35
N LYS A 508 0.78 -34.30 -5.60
CA LYS A 508 0.46 -32.94 -6.05
C LYS A 508 -0.25 -32.12 -4.97
N ARG A 509 -0.51 -32.70 -3.79
CA ARG A 509 -1.43 -32.15 -2.78
C ARG A 509 -1.09 -30.73 -2.30
N ASN A 510 0.19 -30.36 -2.33
CA ASN A 510 0.69 -29.06 -1.88
C ASN A 510 1.03 -28.10 -3.04
N VAL A 511 0.87 -28.53 -4.30
CA VAL A 511 1.05 -27.66 -5.47
C VAL A 511 -0.06 -26.60 -5.43
N THR A 512 0.33 -25.35 -5.20
CA THR A 512 -0.65 -24.26 -5.10
C THR A 512 -1.48 -24.18 -6.39
N LYS A 513 -2.82 -24.15 -6.25
CA LYS A 513 -3.80 -23.90 -7.34
C LYS A 513 -3.70 -22.46 -7.90
N ARG A 514 -2.48 -21.95 -8.14
CA ARG A 514 -2.22 -20.62 -8.69
C ARG A 514 -2.74 -20.49 -10.12
N GLN A 515 -2.79 -21.59 -10.88
CA GLN A 515 -3.41 -21.65 -12.21
C GLN A 515 -4.88 -21.21 -12.17
N LYS A 516 -5.72 -21.78 -11.28
CA LYS A 516 -7.14 -21.40 -11.17
C LYS A 516 -7.34 -19.92 -10.82
N LYS A 517 -6.47 -19.31 -10.00
CA LYS A 517 -6.57 -17.88 -9.62
C LYS A 517 -6.05 -16.94 -10.71
N TYR A 518 -5.04 -17.36 -11.46
CA TYR A 518 -4.54 -16.65 -12.65
C TYR A 518 -5.54 -16.73 -13.80
N ASP A 519 -6.14 -17.89 -14.04
CA ASP A 519 -7.20 -18.09 -15.04
C ASP A 519 -8.48 -17.35 -14.65
N MET A 520 -8.88 -17.35 -13.38
CA MET A 520 -9.97 -16.50 -12.89
C MET A 520 -9.69 -15.00 -13.07
N ARG A 521 -8.46 -14.53 -12.79
CA ARG A 521 -8.07 -13.12 -13.01
C ARG A 521 -7.98 -12.75 -14.49
N LYS A 522 -7.48 -13.63 -15.34
CA LYS A 522 -7.40 -13.47 -16.80
C LYS A 522 -8.79 -13.48 -17.43
N ASN A 523 -9.69 -14.33 -16.95
CA ASN A 523 -11.08 -14.38 -17.39
C ASN A 523 -11.90 -13.19 -16.87
N ALA A 524 -11.61 -12.69 -15.65
CA ALA A 524 -12.17 -11.44 -15.15
C ALA A 524 -11.71 -10.22 -15.97
N ALA A 525 -10.43 -10.16 -16.35
CA ALA A 525 -9.87 -9.10 -17.21
C ALA A 525 -10.40 -9.16 -18.66
N LYS A 526 -10.71 -10.35 -19.18
CA LYS A 526 -11.38 -10.51 -20.48
C LYS A 526 -12.84 -10.04 -20.43
N LYS A 527 -13.58 -10.34 -19.36
CA LYS A 527 -14.96 -9.86 -19.16
C LYS A 527 -15.04 -8.34 -18.99
N SER A 528 -14.07 -7.71 -18.31
CA SER A 528 -14.02 -6.24 -18.20
C SER A 528 -13.67 -5.53 -19.52
N ASN A 529 -12.98 -6.20 -20.44
CA ASN A 529 -12.68 -5.66 -21.78
C ASN A 529 -13.82 -5.86 -22.79
N GLN A 530 -14.80 -6.74 -22.51
CA GLN A 530 -16.00 -6.94 -23.33
C GLN A 530 -17.18 -6.04 -22.92
N LEU A 531 -17.05 -5.31 -21.81
CA LEU A 531 -18.07 -4.39 -21.27
C LEU A 531 -17.72 -2.91 -21.49
N ARG A 532 -16.80 -2.59 -22.41
CA ARG A 532 -16.60 -1.22 -22.88
C ARG A 532 -17.39 -1.02 -24.18
N PRO A 533 -18.24 0.02 -24.30
CA PRO A 533 -18.77 0.42 -25.59
C PRO A 533 -17.65 0.85 -26.55
#